data_AF-A0A821RSZ6-F1
#
_entry.id   AF-A0A821RSZ6-F1
#
_cell.length_a   1.000
_cell.length_b   1.000
_cell.length_c   1.000
_cell.angle_alpha   90.00
_cell.angle_beta   90.00
_cell.angle_gamma   90.00
#
_symmetry.space_group_name_H-M   'P 1'
#
loop_
_entity.id
_entity.type
_entity.pdbx_description
1 polymer ?
#
loop_
_entity_poly.entity_id
_entity_poly.type
_entity_poly.pdbx_seq_one_letter_code
_entity_poly.pdbx_strand_id
1 'polypeptide(L)'
;EMSGISKENYLNRTIPPDVKVKDIRLVKATNESLKDIGYLITSPDDVTVQNGKFDIVPWPTKGWRALGPNTGNEAGTTEESMEIYWHEDRLYGKNYAIATDSNHYLLGYGKLPSQSASLSNSNTSEPSDISSVFI
;
A
#
# COMPACT_ATOMS: atom_id res chain seq x y z
N GLU A 1 22.28 -17.55 10.40
CA GLU A 1 21.35 -16.42 10.59
C GLU A 1 21.25 -15.66 9.29
N MET A 2 20.07 -15.52 8.69
CA MET A 2 19.90 -14.63 7.53
C MET A 2 19.81 -13.21 8.06
N SER A 3 20.85 -12.41 7.88
CA SER A 3 20.76 -10.97 8.15
C SER A 3 19.74 -10.38 7.17
N GLY A 4 18.55 -10.07 7.67
CA GLY A 4 17.57 -9.27 6.92
C GLY A 4 18.17 -7.92 6.53
N ILE A 5 17.63 -7.31 5.47
CA ILE A 5 17.97 -5.94 5.10
C ILE A 5 17.64 -5.04 6.29
N SER A 6 18.59 -4.20 6.73
CA SER A 6 18.35 -3.26 7.84
C SER A 6 17.25 -2.24 7.49
N LYS A 7 16.58 -1.71 8.51
CA LYS A 7 15.56 -0.65 8.36
C LYS A 7 16.10 0.52 7.52
N GLU A 8 17.33 0.95 7.81
CA GLU A 8 18.01 2.01 7.05
C GLU A 8 18.16 1.65 5.57
N ASN A 9 18.54 0.41 5.25
CA ASN A 9 18.72 -0.03 3.86
C ASN A 9 17.39 -0.20 3.12
N TYR A 10 16.31 -0.59 3.80
CA TYR A 10 14.99 -0.69 3.22
C TYR A 10 14.36 0.69 2.97
N LEU A 11 14.50 1.63 3.91
CA LEU A 11 13.87 2.95 3.84
C LEU A 11 14.69 3.99 3.05
N ASN A 12 16.00 3.83 2.96
CA ASN A 12 16.91 4.79 2.30
C ASN A 12 17.65 4.15 1.13
N ARG A 13 16.93 3.44 0.27
CA ARG A 13 17.53 2.93 -0.97
C ARG A 13 17.79 4.08 -1.93
N THR A 14 19.03 4.22 -2.40
CA THR A 14 19.35 5.17 -3.46
C THR A 14 18.66 4.72 -4.75
N ILE A 15 17.72 5.55 -5.23
CA ILE A 15 17.03 5.31 -6.49
C ILE A 15 17.86 5.95 -7.62
N PRO A 16 18.15 5.23 -8.72
CA PRO A 16 18.91 5.79 -9.83
C PRO A 16 18.25 7.08 -10.38
N PRO A 17 19.04 8.10 -10.75
CA PRO A 17 18.50 9.36 -11.23
C PRO A 17 17.79 9.25 -12.59
N ASP A 18 18.04 8.18 -13.33
CA ASP A 18 17.50 7.88 -14.66
C ASP A 18 16.28 6.93 -14.63
N VAL A 19 15.64 6.77 -13.46
CA VAL A 19 14.39 6.01 -13.37
C VAL A 19 13.33 6.60 -14.29
N LYS A 20 12.80 5.75 -15.17
CA LYS A 20 11.73 6.12 -16.08
C LYS A 20 10.43 6.29 -15.30
N VAL A 21 9.92 7.52 -15.31
CA VAL A 21 8.59 7.83 -14.77
C VAL A 21 7.53 7.48 -15.81
N LYS A 22 6.42 6.91 -15.33
CA LYS A 22 5.23 6.66 -16.12
C LYS A 22 4.07 7.41 -15.49
N ASP A 23 3.47 8.29 -16.27
CA ASP A 23 2.24 8.96 -15.86
C ASP A 23 1.09 7.95 -15.91
N ILE A 24 0.52 7.65 -14.75
CA ILE A 24 -0.65 6.79 -14.62
C ILE A 24 -1.88 7.70 -14.59
N ARG A 25 -2.83 7.44 -15.51
CA ARG A 25 -4.08 8.19 -15.54
C ARG A 25 -4.88 7.93 -14.26
N LEU A 26 -5.25 8.99 -13.56
CA LEU A 26 -6.25 8.93 -12.50
C LEU A 26 -7.65 8.80 -13.13
N VAL A 27 -8.37 7.77 -12.70
CA VAL A 27 -9.76 7.53 -13.09
C VAL A 27 -10.61 7.59 -11.82
N LYS A 28 -11.66 8.40 -11.84
CA LYS A 28 -12.58 8.50 -10.70
C LYS A 28 -13.24 7.13 -10.48
N ALA A 29 -13.18 6.64 -9.25
CA ALA A 29 -13.88 5.43 -8.86
C ALA A 29 -15.41 5.66 -8.97
N THR A 30 -16.03 4.88 -9.84
CA THR A 30 -17.48 4.79 -10.09
C THR A 30 -17.82 3.31 -10.31
N ASN A 31 -19.08 2.91 -10.16
CA ASN A 31 -19.45 1.52 -10.42
C ASN A 31 -19.17 1.12 -11.87
N GLU A 32 -19.30 2.05 -12.81
CA GLU A 32 -18.98 1.84 -14.22
C GLU A 32 -17.47 1.67 -14.44
N SER A 33 -16.63 2.51 -13.83
CA SER A 33 -15.17 2.41 -13.97
C SER A 33 -14.57 1.21 -13.23
N LEU A 34 -15.26 0.71 -12.21
CA LEU A 34 -14.87 -0.46 -11.42
C LEU A 34 -15.45 -1.76 -11.96
N LYS A 35 -16.24 -1.70 -13.05
CA LYS A 35 -16.84 -2.90 -13.65
C LYS A 35 -15.78 -3.98 -13.85
N ASP A 36 -16.16 -5.21 -13.49
CA ASP A 36 -15.33 -6.42 -13.56
C ASP A 36 -14.15 -6.49 -12.58
N ILE A 37 -13.88 -5.45 -11.79
CA ILE A 37 -12.83 -5.42 -10.75
C ILE A 37 -13.36 -5.08 -9.34
N GLY A 38 -14.55 -4.50 -9.23
CA GLY A 38 -15.15 -4.13 -7.94
C GLY A 38 -16.40 -3.26 -8.08
N TYR A 39 -16.82 -2.66 -6.96
CA TYR A 39 -17.95 -1.73 -6.88
C TYR A 39 -17.82 -0.87 -5.62
N LEU A 40 -18.56 0.23 -5.56
CA LEU A 40 -18.61 1.12 -4.40
C LEU A 40 -19.71 0.68 -3.43
N ILE A 41 -19.41 0.68 -2.13
CA ILE A 41 -20.37 0.51 -1.04
C ILE A 41 -20.61 1.83 -0.33
N THR A 42 -21.80 2.03 0.22
CA THR A 42 -22.18 3.27 0.92
C THR A 42 -22.10 3.14 2.43
N SER A 43 -22.22 1.91 2.94
CA SER A 43 -22.09 1.57 4.34
C SER A 43 -21.24 0.29 4.48
N PRO A 44 -20.40 0.18 5.53
CA PRO A 44 -19.77 -1.10 5.89
C PRO A 44 -20.78 -2.24 6.08
N ASP A 45 -22.00 -1.92 6.54
CA ASP A 45 -23.06 -2.91 6.75
C ASP A 45 -23.66 -3.44 5.44
N ASP A 46 -23.36 -2.81 4.30
CA ASP A 46 -23.83 -3.26 2.98
C ASP A 46 -23.19 -4.58 2.57
N VAL A 47 -22.02 -4.92 3.12
CA VAL A 47 -21.21 -6.08 2.76
C VAL A 47 -20.66 -6.73 4.03
N THR A 48 -21.39 -7.71 4.56
CA THR A 48 -20.99 -8.43 5.77
C THR A 48 -21.11 -9.93 5.57
N VAL A 49 -20.47 -10.70 6.44
CA VAL A 49 -20.64 -12.17 6.47
C VAL A 49 -22.09 -12.50 6.85
N GLN A 50 -22.68 -11.77 7.79
CA GLN A 50 -24.04 -12.00 8.30
C GLN A 50 -25.12 -11.78 7.24
N ASN A 51 -24.93 -10.83 6.33
CA ASN A 51 -25.88 -10.55 5.25
C ASN A 51 -25.60 -11.35 3.96
N GLY A 52 -24.59 -12.24 3.97
CA GLY A 52 -24.26 -13.13 2.86
C GLY A 52 -23.71 -12.42 1.61
N LYS A 53 -23.18 -11.19 1.74
CA LYS A 53 -22.61 -10.43 0.63
C LYS A 53 -21.07 -10.37 0.66
N PHE A 54 -20.44 -10.96 1.67
CA PHE A 54 -18.99 -11.07 1.78
C PHE A 54 -18.58 -12.53 2.00
N ASP A 55 -17.89 -13.10 1.02
CA ASP A 55 -17.35 -14.46 1.07
C ASP A 55 -15.84 -14.45 0.88
N ILE A 56 -15.12 -15.18 1.75
CA ILE A 56 -13.70 -15.48 1.56
C ILE A 56 -13.59 -16.78 0.78
N VAL A 57 -13.44 -16.67 -0.54
CA VAL A 57 -13.27 -17.81 -1.44
C VAL A 57 -11.79 -18.01 -1.82
N PRO A 58 -11.38 -19.23 -2.20
CA PRO A 58 -10.08 -19.46 -2.79
C PRO A 58 -9.78 -18.49 -3.94
N TRP A 59 -8.59 -17.87 -3.94
CA TRP A 59 -8.18 -16.96 -5.01
C TRP A 59 -8.40 -17.57 -6.41
N PRO A 60 -8.96 -16.82 -7.37
CA PRO A 60 -9.14 -17.33 -8.72
C PRO A 60 -7.78 -17.66 -9.34
N THR A 61 -7.58 -18.90 -9.75
CA THR A 61 -6.37 -19.31 -10.47
C THR A 61 -6.53 -19.06 -11.97
N LYS A 62 -5.51 -18.48 -12.58
CA LYS A 62 -5.38 -18.36 -14.03
C LYS A 62 -4.08 -19.04 -14.47
N GLY A 63 -4.14 -19.83 -15.54
CA GLY A 63 -2.99 -20.53 -16.08
C GLY A 63 -2.68 -21.87 -15.37
N TRP A 64 -1.42 -22.27 -15.37
CA TRP A 64 -1.02 -23.65 -15.05
C TRP A 64 -0.78 -23.94 -13.57
N ARG A 65 -0.70 -22.92 -12.72
CA ARG A 65 -0.39 -23.10 -11.29
C ARG A 65 -1.68 -23.21 -10.47
N ALA A 66 -1.98 -24.42 -10.02
CA ALA A 66 -3.09 -24.67 -9.08
C ALA A 66 -2.79 -24.08 -7.69
N LEU A 67 -3.84 -23.81 -6.92
CA LEU A 67 -3.69 -23.53 -5.49
C LEU A 67 -3.19 -24.78 -4.76
N GLY A 68 -2.41 -24.57 -3.70
CA GLY A 68 -2.12 -25.64 -2.75
C GLY A 68 -3.42 -26.10 -2.07
N PRO A 69 -3.55 -27.40 -1.73
CA PRO A 69 -4.68 -27.87 -0.95
C PRO A 69 -4.87 -27.05 0.32
N ASN A 70 -6.11 -26.64 0.61
CA ASN A 70 -6.47 -25.84 1.78
C ASN A 70 -5.74 -24.47 1.88
N THR A 71 -5.42 -23.85 0.74
CA THR A 71 -4.82 -22.51 0.70
C THR A 71 -5.68 -21.54 -0.09
N GLY A 72 -5.47 -20.24 0.16
CA GLY A 72 -6.05 -19.18 -0.65
C GLY A 72 -7.45 -18.73 -0.23
N ASN A 73 -7.99 -19.27 0.85
CA ASN A 73 -9.26 -18.88 1.48
C ASN A 73 -9.06 -18.34 2.91
N GLU A 74 -7.84 -17.91 3.24
CA GLU A 74 -7.49 -17.31 4.52
C GLU A 74 -7.28 -15.82 4.27
N ALA A 75 -8.32 -15.00 4.43
CA ALA A 75 -8.23 -13.55 4.24
C ALA A 75 -7.56 -12.87 5.46
N GLY A 76 -6.40 -13.41 5.89
CA GLY A 76 -5.68 -13.09 7.13
C GLY A 76 -6.06 -11.75 7.74
N THR A 77 -6.94 -11.79 8.74
CA THR A 77 -7.38 -10.59 9.46
C THR A 77 -6.44 -10.38 10.63
N THR A 78 -5.54 -9.42 10.49
CA THR A 78 -4.81 -8.86 11.62
C THR A 78 -5.49 -7.55 11.99
N GLU A 79 -6.00 -7.48 13.21
CA GLU A 79 -6.78 -6.35 13.71
C GLU A 79 -5.81 -5.33 14.30
N GLU A 80 -5.74 -4.15 13.71
CA GLU A 80 -5.27 -2.88 14.29
C GLU A 80 -5.28 -1.83 13.17
N SER A 81 -5.08 -0.56 13.52
CA SER A 81 -5.06 0.51 12.51
C SER A 81 -3.80 0.49 11.63
N MET A 82 -3.93 1.00 10.40
CA MET A 82 -2.80 1.42 9.58
C MET A 82 -2.83 2.93 9.41
N GLU A 83 -1.79 3.61 9.88
CA GLU A 83 -1.64 5.05 9.76
C GLU A 83 -0.85 5.37 8.49
N ILE A 84 -1.33 6.34 7.72
CA ILE A 84 -0.68 6.83 6.50
C ILE A 84 -0.43 8.32 6.68
N TYR A 85 0.82 8.75 6.57
CA TYR A 85 1.22 10.13 6.85
C TYR A 85 2.35 10.59 5.96
N TRP A 86 2.38 11.89 5.69
CA TRP A 86 3.50 12.53 4.99
C TRP A 86 4.60 12.94 5.98
N HIS A 87 5.84 12.76 5.57
CA HIS A 87 7.00 13.34 6.23
C HIS A 87 7.91 13.92 5.16
N GLU A 88 7.93 15.26 5.06
CA GLU A 88 8.55 16.00 3.95
C GLU A 88 7.97 15.52 2.60
N ASP A 89 8.83 15.16 1.64
CA ASP A 89 8.44 14.69 0.31
C ASP A 89 8.21 13.16 0.25
N ARG A 90 7.92 12.50 1.38
CA ARG A 90 7.76 11.04 1.46
C ARG A 90 6.46 10.64 2.15
N LEU A 91 5.75 9.68 1.56
CA LEU A 91 4.53 9.08 2.11
C LEU A 91 4.91 7.82 2.88
N TYR A 92 4.59 7.78 4.16
CA TYR A 92 4.85 6.66 5.03
C TYR A 92 3.56 5.95 5.44
N GLY A 93 3.69 4.66 5.73
CA GLY A 93 2.67 3.84 6.35
C GLY A 93 3.21 3.18 7.62
N LYS A 94 2.41 3.12 8.68
CA LYS A 94 2.72 2.35 9.88
C LYS A 94 1.58 1.39 10.20
N ASN A 95 1.89 0.09 10.25
CA ASN A 95 0.92 -0.95 10.54
C ASN A 95 0.99 -1.34 12.02
N TYR A 96 0.02 -0.90 12.81
CA TYR A 96 0.00 -1.18 14.25
C TYR A 96 -0.27 -2.65 14.58
N ALA A 97 -0.77 -3.41 13.62
CA ALA A 97 -1.04 -4.85 13.76
C ALA A 97 0.24 -5.69 13.78
N ILE A 98 1.36 -5.13 13.33
CA ILE A 98 2.67 -5.78 13.33
C ILE A 98 3.44 -5.34 14.57
N ALA A 99 3.51 -6.23 15.56
CA ALA A 99 4.19 -6.02 16.85
C ALA A 99 5.73 -6.14 16.77
N THR A 100 6.33 -5.64 15.68
CA THR A 100 7.79 -5.60 15.51
C THR A 100 8.22 -4.21 15.07
N ASP A 101 9.51 -3.89 15.21
CA ASP A 101 10.08 -2.62 14.74
C ASP A 101 10.05 -2.47 13.20
N SER A 102 9.74 -3.57 12.49
CA SER A 102 9.58 -3.63 11.03
C SER A 102 8.14 -3.37 10.59
N ASN A 103 7.46 -2.43 11.26
CA ASN A 103 6.06 -2.06 10.98
C ASN A 103 5.91 -0.72 10.25
N HIS A 104 7.01 -0.13 9.76
CA HIS A 104 7.03 1.12 9.01
C HIS A 104 7.37 0.86 7.54
N TYR A 105 6.65 1.53 6.66
CA TYR A 105 6.73 1.37 5.21
C TYR A 105 6.93 2.73 4.55
N LEU A 106 7.84 2.81 3.58
CA LEU A 106 7.85 3.89 2.60
C LEU A 106 6.86 3.51 1.49
N LEU A 107 5.79 4.28 1.33
CA LEU A 107 4.70 4.02 0.38
C LEU A 107 4.85 4.82 -0.92
N GLY A 108 5.58 5.94 -0.89
CA GLY A 108 5.84 6.74 -2.08
C GLY A 108 6.55 8.06 -1.79
N TYR A 109 6.74 8.85 -2.84
CA TYR A 109 7.39 10.16 -2.80
C TYR A 109 6.46 11.24 -3.40
N GLY A 110 6.48 12.45 -2.87
CA GLY A 110 5.73 13.61 -3.39
C GLY A 110 6.48 14.36 -4.50
N LYS A 111 7.76 14.01 -4.72
CA LYS A 111 8.62 14.47 -5.81
C LYS A 111 9.33 13.28 -6.44
N LEU A 112 10.02 13.53 -7.55
CA LEU A 112 10.90 12.53 -8.14
C LEU A 112 11.82 11.95 -7.04
N PRO A 113 11.95 10.62 -6.93
CA PRO A 113 12.73 10.06 -5.84
C PRO A 113 14.20 10.52 -5.81
N SER A 114 14.77 10.84 -6.97
CA SER A 114 16.12 11.42 -7.11
C SER A 114 16.25 12.85 -6.57
N GLN A 115 15.13 13.53 -6.32
CA GLN A 115 15.05 14.89 -5.80
C GLN A 115 14.50 14.94 -4.37
N SER A 116 14.03 13.81 -3.84
CA SER A 116 13.55 13.73 -2.46
C SER A 116 14.74 13.87 -1.50
N ALA A 117 14.58 14.73 -0.50
CA ALA A 117 15.61 14.93 0.51
C ALA A 117 15.96 13.61 1.23
N SER A 118 17.22 13.47 1.63
CA SER A 118 17.60 12.51 2.67
C SER A 118 16.99 12.97 3.99
N LEU A 119 16.43 12.04 4.77
CA LEU A 119 15.78 12.33 6.06
C LEU A 119 16.61 13.32 6.89
N SER A 120 16.07 14.52 7.10
CA SER A 120 16.60 15.47 8.08
C SER A 120 15.97 15.19 9.44
N ASN A 121 16.71 15.35 10.55
CA ASN A 121 16.20 15.13 11.92
C ASN A 121 15.24 16.26 12.40
N SER A 122 14.46 16.89 11.50
CA SER A 122 13.64 18.06 11.83
C SER A 122 12.14 17.73 11.88
N ASN A 123 11.42 18.41 12.78
CA ASN A 123 9.98 18.21 12.98
C ASN A 123 9.17 18.84 11.84
N THR A 124 8.60 17.96 11.01
CA THR A 124 7.36 17.98 10.19
C THR A 124 6.67 19.29 9.80
N SER A 125 6.34 19.38 8.51
CA SER A 125 5.12 20.00 7.96
C SER A 125 4.55 19.10 6.85
N GLU A 126 3.23 19.11 6.65
CA GLU A 126 2.64 18.52 5.43
C GLU A 126 3.15 19.30 4.21
N PRO A 127 3.53 18.61 3.11
CA PRO A 127 3.89 19.29 1.88
C PRO A 127 2.70 20.10 1.36
N SER A 128 2.90 21.40 1.12
CA SER A 128 1.83 22.34 0.80
C SER A 128 1.18 22.13 -0.57
N ASP A 129 1.82 21.37 -1.47
CA ASP A 129 1.36 21.14 -2.84
C ASP A 129 1.80 19.76 -3.35
N ILE A 130 0.99 18.72 -3.12
CA ILE A 130 1.21 17.40 -3.75
C ILE A 130 0.37 17.32 -5.02
N SER A 131 1.00 17.53 -6.18
CA SER A 131 0.37 17.34 -7.49
C SER A 131 0.65 15.95 -8.09
N SER A 132 1.55 15.18 -7.49
CA SER A 132 1.98 13.86 -7.99
C SER A 132 2.52 13.01 -6.84
N VAL A 133 2.30 11.68 -6.93
CA VAL A 133 2.90 10.70 -6.03
C VAL A 133 3.62 9.66 -6.88
N PHE A 134 4.88 9.38 -6.52
CA PHE A 134 5.73 8.38 -7.16
C PHE A 134 5.78 7.15 -6.25
N ILE A 135 5.31 6.00 -6.76
CA ILE A 135 5.21 4.71 -6.04
C ILE A 135 6.19 3.71 -6.67
#